data_AF-A0A2N3Y399-F1
#
_entry.id   AF-A0A2N3Y399-F1
#
_cell.length_a   1.000
_cell.length_b   1.000
_cell.length_c   1.000
_cell.angle_alpha   90.00
_cell.angle_beta   90.00
_cell.angle_gamma   90.00
#
_symmetry.space_group_name_H-M   'P 1'
#
loop_
_entity.id
_entity.type
_entity.pdbx_description
1 polymer ?
#
loop_
_entity_poly.entity_id
_entity_poly.type
_entity_poly.pdbx_seq_one_letter_code
_entity_poly.pdbx_strand_id
1 'polypeptide(L)'
;MSRLESLARAFLRYLYEDDRFRPEVAGFFDSPAAEAATLQPSWAELAEVVRTLRDQELIATSGTGQQGAPARAGLTGSGLICAGRHGGDIGSWARAQSVALLDEPPAPVVPAQPSPAPAPSPDFTGLTRVAKVVLLTLPTVHARYGDTAEIELIARRLREAARQDRPDPRRVRLLAYRLRSELATGSVANTLGVVLLDGLDEALAESGLG
;
A
#
# COMPACT_ATOMS: atom_id res chain seq x y z
N MET A 1 -15.33 -21.31 -3.88
CA MET A 1 -14.01 -20.74 -4.20
C MET A 1 -13.33 -21.63 -5.21
N SER A 2 -12.84 -21.05 -6.30
CA SER A 2 -12.08 -21.77 -7.31
C SER A 2 -10.65 -22.08 -6.80
N ARG A 3 -9.97 -23.02 -7.46
CA ARG A 3 -8.58 -23.36 -7.16
C ARG A 3 -7.65 -22.16 -7.35
N LEU A 4 -7.83 -21.39 -8.44
CA LEU A 4 -7.05 -20.20 -8.72
C LEU A 4 -7.30 -19.06 -7.71
N GLU A 5 -8.53 -18.90 -7.22
CA GLU A 5 -8.82 -17.93 -6.14
C GLU A 5 -8.12 -18.29 -4.84
N SER A 6 -8.13 -19.58 -4.49
CA SER A 6 -7.45 -20.07 -3.28
C SER A 6 -5.93 -19.86 -3.40
N LEU A 7 -5.37 -20.11 -4.59
CA LEU A 7 -3.97 -19.88 -4.90
C LEU A 7 -3.61 -18.38 -4.86
N ALA A 8 -4.43 -17.51 -5.44
CA ALA A 8 -4.23 -16.06 -5.42
C ALA A 8 -4.27 -15.51 -3.99
N ARG A 9 -5.19 -16.01 -3.16
CA ARG A 9 -5.28 -15.66 -1.74
C ARG A 9 -4.02 -16.08 -0.97
N ALA A 10 -3.56 -17.32 -1.18
CA ALA A 10 -2.34 -17.82 -0.55
C ALA A 10 -1.11 -17.02 -1.02
N PHE A 11 -1.03 -16.67 -2.31
CA PHE A 11 0.05 -15.88 -2.85
C PHE A 11 0.06 -14.44 -2.32
N LEU A 12 -1.08 -13.77 -2.25
CA LEU A 12 -1.20 -12.44 -1.64
C LEU A 12 -0.80 -12.46 -0.15
N ARG A 13 -1.12 -13.55 0.55
CA ARG A 13 -0.73 -13.74 1.95
C ARG A 13 0.77 -13.94 2.10
N TYR A 14 1.38 -14.77 1.26
CA TYR A 14 2.85 -14.91 1.17
C TYR A 14 3.52 -13.55 0.98
N LEU A 15 3.06 -12.76 0.01
CA LEU A 15 3.63 -11.43 -0.23
C LEU A 15 3.38 -10.42 0.90
N TYR A 16 2.36 -10.65 1.73
CA TYR A 16 2.02 -9.79 2.86
C TYR A 16 2.84 -10.12 4.11
N GLU A 17 3.14 -11.41 4.30
CA GLU A 17 3.92 -11.92 5.43
C GLU A 17 5.44 -11.84 5.17
N ASP A 18 5.88 -11.66 3.92
CA ASP A 18 7.29 -11.47 3.57
C ASP A 18 7.73 -10.01 3.78
N ASP A 19 8.76 -9.80 4.59
CA ASP A 19 9.30 -8.48 4.93
C ASP A 19 10.03 -7.80 3.75
N ARG A 20 10.29 -8.52 2.66
CA ARG A 20 10.96 -7.98 1.47
C ARG A 20 9.94 -7.25 0.60
N PHE A 21 10.31 -6.08 0.09
CA PHE A 21 9.45 -5.27 -0.78
C PHE A 21 8.93 -6.02 -2.03
N ARG A 22 9.75 -6.92 -2.59
CA ARG A 22 9.37 -7.85 -3.67
C ARG A 22 10.10 -9.17 -3.48
N PRO A 23 9.53 -10.12 -2.74
CA PRO A 23 10.14 -11.44 -2.63
C PRO A 23 10.17 -12.15 -3.99
N GLU A 24 10.97 -13.20 -4.06
CA GLU A 24 11.04 -14.04 -5.25
C GLU A 24 9.73 -14.83 -5.39
N VAL A 25 9.24 -14.92 -6.62
CA VAL A 25 8.01 -15.68 -6.91
C VAL A 25 8.24 -17.18 -6.66
N ALA A 26 9.46 -17.68 -6.93
CA ALA A 26 9.84 -19.06 -6.65
C ALA A 26 9.77 -19.41 -5.15
N GLY A 27 10.05 -18.46 -4.26
CA GLY A 27 9.98 -18.67 -2.81
C GLY A 27 8.57 -18.98 -2.30
N PHE A 28 7.53 -18.74 -3.11
CA PHE A 28 6.17 -19.09 -2.74
C PHE A 28 5.96 -20.61 -2.62
N PHE A 29 6.60 -21.41 -3.47
CA PHE A 29 6.42 -22.88 -3.47
C PHE A 29 6.86 -23.52 -2.16
N ASP A 30 7.85 -22.92 -1.50
CA ASP A 30 8.40 -23.37 -0.22
C ASP A 30 7.81 -22.60 0.97
N SER A 31 6.78 -21.77 0.74
CA SER A 31 6.22 -20.91 1.78
C SER A 31 5.17 -21.64 2.63
N PRO A 32 5.05 -21.31 3.93
CA PRO A 32 3.97 -21.81 4.78
C PRO A 32 2.57 -21.50 4.22
N ALA A 33 2.43 -20.44 3.42
CA ALA A 33 1.17 -20.08 2.78
C ALA A 33 0.77 -21.05 1.67
N ALA A 34 1.73 -21.59 0.91
CA ALA A 34 1.47 -22.64 -0.08
C ALA A 34 1.13 -23.98 0.60
N GLU A 35 1.86 -24.34 1.66
CA GLU A 35 1.60 -25.54 2.46
C GLU A 35 0.23 -25.49 3.16
N ALA A 36 -0.11 -24.37 3.80
CA ALA A 36 -1.38 -24.19 4.50
C ALA A 36 -2.59 -24.21 3.55
N ALA A 37 -2.38 -23.86 2.28
CA ALA A 37 -3.41 -24.00 1.26
C ALA A 37 -3.58 -25.45 0.77
N THR A 38 -2.70 -26.38 1.17
CA THR A 38 -2.60 -27.76 0.63
C THR A 38 -2.48 -27.78 -0.90
N LEU A 39 -1.99 -26.68 -1.48
CA LEU A 39 -1.82 -26.53 -2.91
C LEU A 39 -0.35 -26.81 -3.22
N GLN A 40 -0.09 -27.83 -4.05
CA GLN A 40 1.13 -27.90 -4.85
C GLN A 40 0.81 -27.19 -6.17
N PRO A 41 1.02 -25.87 -6.27
CA PRO A 41 0.75 -25.17 -7.52
C PRO A 41 1.75 -25.60 -8.59
N SER A 42 1.34 -25.55 -9.84
CA SER A 42 2.25 -25.56 -10.97
C SER A 42 2.70 -24.14 -11.31
N TRP A 43 3.84 -24.00 -11.99
CA TRP A 43 4.30 -22.71 -12.52
C TRP A 43 3.28 -22.05 -13.46
N ALA A 44 2.54 -22.84 -14.25
CA ALA A 44 1.51 -22.34 -15.13
C ALA A 44 0.33 -21.71 -14.35
N GLU A 45 -0.12 -22.36 -13.28
CA GLU A 45 -1.18 -21.83 -12.41
C GLU A 45 -0.71 -20.54 -11.71
N LEU A 46 0.53 -20.51 -11.22
CA LEU A 46 1.08 -19.34 -10.56
C LEU A 46 1.28 -18.18 -11.53
N ALA A 47 1.74 -18.44 -12.76
CA ALA A 47 1.88 -17.42 -13.79
C ALA A 47 0.53 -16.77 -14.12
N GLU A 48 -0.54 -17.57 -14.22
CA GLU A 48 -1.88 -17.07 -14.49
C GLU A 48 -2.45 -16.25 -13.32
N VAL A 49 -2.20 -16.69 -12.08
CA VAL A 49 -2.54 -15.92 -10.87
C VAL A 49 -1.80 -14.59 -10.84
N VAL A 50 -0.48 -14.60 -11.07
CA VAL A 50 0.34 -13.38 -11.09
C VAL A 50 -0.13 -12.42 -12.17
N ARG A 51 -0.47 -12.93 -13.36
CA ARG A 51 -1.02 -12.12 -14.45
C ARG A 51 -2.33 -11.46 -14.02
N THR A 52 -3.26 -12.23 -13.46
CA THR A 52 -4.56 -11.73 -13.01
C THR A 52 -4.44 -10.69 -11.90
N LEU A 53 -3.59 -10.95 -10.89
CA LEU A 53 -3.34 -10.02 -9.79
C LEU A 53 -2.69 -8.71 -10.27
N ARG A 54 -1.83 -8.78 -11.29
CA ARG A 54 -1.22 -7.60 -11.91
C ARG A 54 -2.26 -6.82 -12.72
N ASP A 55 -3.10 -7.51 -13.50
CA ASP A 55 -4.15 -6.89 -14.31
C ASP A 55 -5.21 -6.20 -13.42
N GLN A 56 -5.35 -6.63 -12.16
CA GLN A 56 -6.16 -5.99 -11.12
C GLN A 56 -5.38 -4.98 -10.26
N GLU A 57 -4.14 -4.66 -10.63
CA GLU A 57 -3.26 -3.72 -9.92
C GLU A 57 -3.01 -4.06 -8.45
N LEU A 58 -3.17 -5.33 -8.05
CA LEU A 58 -2.93 -5.79 -6.67
C LEU A 58 -1.45 -6.08 -6.41
N ILE A 59 -0.68 -6.39 -7.45
CA ILE A 59 0.75 -6.64 -7.35
C ILE A 59 1.53 -5.90 -8.43
N ALA A 60 2.77 -5.57 -8.11
CA ALA A 60 3.75 -5.07 -9.05
C ALA A 60 4.87 -6.10 -9.23
N THR A 61 5.31 -6.31 -10.47
CA THR A 61 6.25 -7.37 -10.82
C THR A 61 7.54 -6.79 -11.42
N SER A 62 8.64 -7.54 -11.34
CA SER A 62 9.93 -7.13 -11.90
C SER A 62 10.81 -8.33 -12.22
N GLY A 63 11.62 -8.18 -13.27
CA GLY A 63 12.54 -9.20 -13.75
C GLY A 63 11.84 -10.35 -14.49
N THR A 64 12.59 -10.99 -15.38
CA THR A 64 12.16 -12.18 -16.12
C THR A 64 12.43 -13.43 -15.27
N GLY A 65 11.37 -14.15 -14.90
CA GLY A 65 11.46 -15.38 -14.11
C GLY A 65 11.31 -16.63 -14.97
N GLN A 66 10.94 -17.73 -14.32
CA GLN A 66 10.75 -19.02 -14.99
C GLN A 66 9.34 -19.18 -15.58
N GLN A 67 9.27 -19.87 -16.72
CA GLN A 67 8.01 -20.39 -17.29
C GLN A 67 6.87 -19.35 -17.39
N GLY A 68 7.20 -18.12 -17.78
CA GLY A 68 6.21 -17.04 -17.98
C GLY A 68 5.83 -16.26 -16.72
N ALA A 69 6.29 -16.67 -15.54
CA ALA A 69 6.18 -15.89 -14.32
C ALA A 69 7.35 -14.88 -14.20
N PRO A 70 7.13 -13.69 -13.61
CA PRO A 70 8.20 -12.75 -13.30
C PRO A 70 9.10 -13.29 -12.17
N ALA A 71 10.33 -12.78 -12.09
CA ALA A 71 11.27 -13.23 -11.06
C ALA A 71 10.82 -12.81 -9.65
N ARG A 72 10.25 -11.61 -9.54
CA ARG A 72 9.86 -11.00 -8.26
C ARG A 72 8.51 -10.33 -8.38
N ALA A 73 7.74 -10.38 -7.30
CA ALA A 73 6.44 -9.72 -7.17
C ALA A 73 6.31 -9.10 -5.78
N GLY A 74 5.62 -7.97 -5.66
CA GLY A 74 5.29 -7.35 -4.38
C GLY A 74 3.93 -6.70 -4.41
N LEU A 75 3.35 -6.46 -3.23
CA LEU A 75 2.02 -5.88 -3.11
C LEU A 75 2.03 -4.39 -3.46
N THR A 76 1.01 -3.95 -4.21
CA THR A 76 0.70 -2.53 -4.36
C THR A 76 -0.07 -2.03 -3.12
N GLY A 77 -0.43 -0.74 -3.10
CA GLY A 77 -1.33 -0.21 -2.08
C GLY A 77 -2.66 -0.97 -2.00
N SER A 78 -3.25 -1.29 -3.15
CA SER A 78 -4.48 -2.09 -3.25
C SER A 78 -4.28 -3.54 -2.81
N GLY A 79 -3.14 -4.15 -3.19
CA GLY A 79 -2.75 -5.48 -2.74
C GLY A 79 -2.62 -5.60 -1.23
N LEU A 80 -1.99 -4.62 -0.58
CA LEU A 80 -1.85 -4.57 0.87
C LEU A 80 -3.20 -4.48 1.60
N ILE A 81 -4.15 -3.74 1.04
CA ILE A 81 -5.51 -3.62 1.59
C ILE A 81 -6.26 -4.95 1.41
N CYS A 82 -6.20 -5.53 0.21
CA CYS A 82 -6.82 -6.82 -0.09
C CYS A 82 -6.27 -7.93 0.82
N ALA A 83 -4.94 -8.08 0.91
CA ALA A 83 -4.30 -9.08 1.75
C ALA A 83 -4.56 -8.85 3.25
N GLY A 84 -4.43 -7.62 3.74
CA GLY A 84 -4.52 -7.31 5.16
C GLY A 84 -5.95 -7.19 5.71
N ARG A 85 -6.87 -6.52 5.00
CA ARG A 85 -8.24 -6.26 5.50
C ARG A 85 -9.24 -7.32 5.05
N HIS A 86 -9.04 -7.89 3.87
CA HIS A 86 -9.92 -8.89 3.29
C HIS A 86 -9.30 -10.29 3.32
N GLY A 87 -8.15 -10.45 3.98
CA GLY A 87 -7.46 -11.74 4.10
C GLY A 87 -7.05 -12.33 2.75
N GLY A 88 -6.86 -11.49 1.72
CA GLY A 88 -6.57 -11.90 0.34
C GLY A 88 -7.80 -12.35 -0.46
N ASP A 89 -9.02 -12.15 0.04
CA ASP A 89 -10.26 -12.39 -0.72
C ASP A 89 -10.50 -11.24 -1.70
N ILE A 90 -10.10 -11.47 -2.95
CA ILE A 90 -10.25 -10.53 -4.07
C ILE A 90 -11.73 -10.18 -4.33
N GLY A 91 -12.64 -11.15 -4.20
CA GLY A 91 -14.07 -10.93 -4.45
C GLY A 91 -14.73 -10.12 -3.34
N SER A 92 -14.29 -10.30 -2.09
CA SER A 92 -14.70 -9.42 -0.97
C SER A 92 -14.13 -8.00 -1.14
N TRP A 93 -12.87 -7.87 -1.54
CA TRP A 93 -12.23 -6.59 -1.77
C TRP A 93 -12.90 -5.81 -2.92
N ALA A 94 -13.12 -6.46 -4.06
CA ALA A 94 -13.76 -5.85 -5.23
C ALA A 94 -15.17 -5.35 -4.91
N ARG A 95 -15.98 -6.15 -4.19
CA ARG A 95 -17.32 -5.73 -3.76
C ARG A 95 -17.28 -4.54 -2.79
N ALA A 96 -16.31 -4.49 -1.88
CA ALA A 96 -16.14 -3.35 -0.99
C ALA A 96 -15.79 -2.06 -1.76
N GLN A 97 -15.02 -2.17 -2.85
CA GLN A 97 -14.77 -1.04 -3.75
C GLN A 97 -16.01 -0.65 -4.56
N SER A 98 -16.81 -1.62 -5.02
CA SER A 98 -18.06 -1.33 -5.76
C SER A 98 -19.14 -0.70 -4.87
N VAL A 99 -19.24 -1.08 -3.59
CA VAL A 99 -20.20 -0.48 -2.64
C VAL A 99 -19.79 0.95 -2.28
N ALA A 100 -18.49 1.24 -2.16
CA ALA A 100 -18.00 2.61 -2.00
C ALA A 100 -18.35 3.53 -3.20
N LEU A 101 -18.68 2.95 -4.36
CA LEU A 101 -19.13 3.64 -5.58
C LEU A 101 -20.67 3.70 -5.73
N LEU A 102 -21.43 2.95 -4.93
CA LEU A 102 -22.90 2.84 -5.02
C LEU A 102 -23.64 3.57 -3.89
N ASP A 103 -22.95 4.06 -2.87
CA ASP A 103 -23.53 4.89 -1.80
C ASP A 103 -23.71 6.37 -2.20
N GLU A 104 -23.53 6.70 -3.50
CA GLU A 104 -23.90 7.99 -4.06
C GLU A 104 -25.31 7.88 -4.68
N PRO A 105 -26.39 8.30 -3.99
CA PRO A 105 -27.72 8.29 -4.60
C PRO A 105 -27.73 9.28 -5.77
N PRO A 106 -28.33 8.95 -6.94
CA PRO A 106 -28.50 9.92 -8.00
C PRO A 106 -29.47 11.00 -7.50
N ALA A 107 -28.95 12.21 -7.26
CA ALA A 107 -29.78 13.33 -6.85
C ALA A 107 -30.79 13.68 -7.95
N PRO A 108 -32.07 13.98 -7.61
CA PRO A 108 -33.04 14.41 -8.59
C PRO A 108 -32.61 15.79 -9.15
N VAL A 109 -32.60 15.91 -10.47
CA VAL A 109 -32.24 17.14 -11.17
C VAL A 109 -33.29 18.21 -10.88
N VAL A 110 -32.99 19.12 -9.96
CA VAL A 110 -33.71 20.38 -9.75
C VAL A 110 -32.74 21.52 -10.05
N PRO A 111 -33.02 22.42 -11.01
CA PRO A 111 -32.14 23.55 -11.27
C PRO A 111 -32.34 24.58 -10.15
N ALA A 112 -31.41 24.62 -9.20
CA ALA A 112 -31.39 25.64 -8.14
C ALA A 112 -29.96 26.14 -7.88
N GLN A 113 -29.88 27.45 -7.63
CA GLN A 113 -28.71 28.34 -7.62
C GLN A 113 -27.49 27.86 -6.80
N PRO A 114 -26.27 28.34 -7.14
CA PRO A 114 -25.04 27.91 -6.48
C PRO A 114 -24.98 28.43 -5.03
N SER A 115 -25.20 27.52 -4.07
CA SER A 115 -24.65 27.70 -2.72
C SER A 115 -23.21 27.20 -2.71
N PRO A 116 -22.26 27.89 -2.05
CA PRO A 116 -20.88 27.46 -1.98
C PRO A 116 -20.81 26.12 -1.23
N ALA A 117 -20.23 25.11 -1.88
CA ALA A 117 -19.98 23.82 -1.26
C ALA A 117 -19.15 24.00 0.03
N PRO A 118 -19.47 23.28 1.13
CA PRO A 118 -18.59 23.23 2.28
C PRO A 118 -17.21 22.73 1.81
N ALA A 119 -16.14 23.42 2.23
CA ALA A 119 -14.78 23.07 1.83
C ALA A 119 -14.51 21.58 2.13
N PRO A 120 -13.87 20.83 1.20
CA PRO A 120 -13.56 19.43 1.42
C PRO A 120 -12.74 19.29 2.70
N SER A 121 -13.18 18.39 3.58
CA SER A 121 -12.39 18.04 4.76
C SER A 121 -11.08 17.41 4.29
N PRO A 122 -9.92 17.79 4.86
CA PRO A 122 -8.64 17.28 4.40
C PRO A 122 -8.54 15.77 4.66
N ASP A 123 -8.23 15.00 3.61
CA ASP A 123 -8.01 13.54 3.69
C ASP A 123 -6.52 13.26 3.96
N PHE A 124 -6.23 12.59 5.08
CA PHE A 124 -4.87 12.25 5.49
C PHE A 124 -4.51 10.76 5.26
N THR A 125 -5.33 10.04 4.49
CA THR A 125 -5.12 8.62 4.21
C THR A 125 -3.81 8.36 3.47
N GLY A 126 -3.45 9.22 2.50
CA GLY A 126 -2.16 9.18 1.80
C GLY A 126 -0.98 9.34 2.76
N LEU A 127 -1.02 10.35 3.64
CA LEU A 127 0.04 10.60 4.63
C LEU A 127 0.21 9.44 5.62
N THR A 128 -0.90 8.82 6.04
CA THR A 128 -0.90 7.63 6.89
C THR A 128 -0.22 6.44 6.20
N ARG A 129 -0.45 6.29 4.89
CA ARG A 129 0.15 5.24 4.07
C ARG A 129 1.66 5.45 3.93
N VAL A 130 2.10 6.66 3.58
CA VAL A 130 3.52 7.00 3.46
C VAL A 130 4.26 6.77 4.78
N ALA A 131 3.70 7.25 5.89
CA ALA A 131 4.26 7.02 7.21
C ALA A 131 4.39 5.53 7.56
N LYS A 132 3.40 4.71 7.18
CA LYS A 132 3.47 3.25 7.36
C LYS A 132 4.59 2.63 6.52
N VAL A 133 4.72 3.03 5.25
CA VAL A 133 5.76 2.52 4.35
C VAL A 133 7.15 2.87 4.90
N VAL A 134 7.36 4.12 5.34
CA VAL A 134 8.61 4.54 5.98
C VAL A 134 8.97 3.64 7.16
N LEU A 135 8.02 3.33 8.05
CA LEU A 135 8.28 2.49 9.23
C LEU A 135 8.63 1.04 8.87
N LEU A 136 8.08 0.52 7.77
CA LEU A 136 8.39 -0.83 7.29
C LEU A 136 9.73 -0.89 6.56
N THR A 137 10.10 0.17 5.86
CA THR A 137 11.32 0.20 5.06
C THR A 137 12.55 0.63 5.84
N LEU A 138 12.38 1.42 6.90
CA LEU A 138 13.49 1.93 7.73
C LEU A 138 14.49 0.85 8.19
N PRO A 139 14.05 -0.32 8.71
CA PRO A 139 14.96 -1.37 9.18
C PRO A 139 15.79 -2.01 8.05
N THR A 140 15.35 -1.85 6.80
CA THR A 140 15.99 -2.44 5.62
C THR A 140 17.14 -1.58 5.07
N VAL A 141 17.28 -0.35 5.58
CA VAL A 141 18.28 0.60 5.13
C VAL A 141 19.55 0.46 5.97
N HIS A 142 20.70 0.33 5.33
CA HIS A 142 22.00 0.43 5.98
C HIS A 142 22.31 1.89 6.35
N ALA A 143 21.70 2.38 7.42
CA ALA A 143 22.04 3.65 8.06
C ALA A 143 22.81 3.37 9.37
N ARG A 144 23.61 4.35 9.84
CA ARG A 144 24.35 4.16 11.09
C ARG A 144 23.34 4.07 12.25
N TYR A 145 23.65 3.26 13.25
CA TYR A 145 22.79 3.06 14.41
C TYR A 145 22.52 4.42 15.10
N GLY A 146 21.24 4.82 15.17
CA GLY A 146 20.80 6.12 15.70
C GLY A 146 20.37 7.13 14.64
N ASP A 147 20.86 7.03 13.40
CA ASP A 147 20.56 8.00 12.33
C ASP A 147 19.14 7.87 11.77
N THR A 148 18.42 6.80 12.11
CA THR A 148 17.04 6.54 11.67
C THR A 148 16.00 6.78 12.76
N ALA A 149 16.42 6.97 14.02
CA ALA A 149 15.52 7.08 15.16
C ALA A 149 14.57 8.28 15.04
N GLU A 150 15.06 9.42 14.52
CA GLU A 150 14.23 10.59 14.29
C GLU A 150 13.19 10.36 13.19
N ILE A 151 13.58 9.70 12.09
CA ILE A 151 12.67 9.37 10.98
C ILE A 151 11.56 8.44 11.47
N GLU A 152 11.94 7.42 12.25
CA GLU A 152 10.98 6.48 12.85
C GLU A 152 9.99 7.20 13.77
N LEU A 153 10.50 8.06 14.65
CA LEU A 153 9.68 8.82 15.59
C LEU A 153 8.70 9.76 14.86
N ILE A 154 9.18 10.46 13.83
CA ILE A 154 8.36 11.38 13.03
C ILE A 154 7.27 10.60 12.28
N ALA A 155 7.62 9.48 11.64
CA ALA A 155 6.67 8.65 10.92
C ALA A 155 5.60 8.04 11.84
N ARG A 156 5.96 7.55 13.05
CA ARG A 156 4.98 7.10 14.05
C ARG A 156 4.03 8.22 14.45
N ARG A 157 4.56 9.39 14.78
CA ARG A 157 3.75 10.56 15.19
C ARG A 157 2.84 11.06 14.08
N LEU A 158 3.31 11.05 12.82
CA LEU A 158 2.51 11.43 11.66
C LEU A 158 1.33 10.45 11.50
N ARG A 159 1.62 9.15 11.55
CA ARG A 159 0.60 8.10 11.45
C ARG A 159 -0.44 8.18 12.58
N GLU A 160 0.00 8.46 13.80
CA GLU A 160 -0.89 8.63 14.95
C GLU A 160 -1.77 9.87 14.80
N ALA A 161 -1.18 11.01 14.46
CA ALA A 161 -1.90 12.28 14.31
C ALA A 161 -2.94 12.23 13.18
N ALA A 162 -2.59 11.60 12.05
CA ALA A 162 -3.47 11.47 10.88
C ALA A 162 -4.63 10.48 11.09
N ARG A 163 -4.57 9.60 12.11
CA ARG A 163 -5.60 8.59 12.41
C ARG A 163 -6.55 8.98 13.54
N GLN A 164 -6.39 10.16 14.13
CA GLN A 164 -7.30 10.65 15.17
C GLN A 164 -8.68 10.93 14.57
N ASP A 165 -9.75 10.74 15.35
CA ASP A 165 -11.12 11.05 14.92
C ASP A 165 -11.30 12.52 14.50
N ARG A 166 -10.46 13.41 15.06
CA ARG A 166 -10.34 14.81 14.65
C ARG A 166 -8.86 15.18 14.52
N PRO A 167 -8.23 14.90 13.36
CA PRO A 167 -6.83 15.22 13.13
C PRO A 167 -6.63 16.74 13.14
N ASP A 168 -5.58 17.23 13.79
CA ASP A 168 -5.15 18.63 13.67
C ASP A 168 -4.34 18.82 12.37
N PRO A 169 -4.87 19.54 11.36
CA PRO A 169 -4.21 19.69 10.06
C PRO A 169 -2.84 20.39 10.17
N ARG A 170 -2.66 21.30 11.13
CA ARG A 170 -1.38 22.01 11.32
C ARG A 170 -0.32 21.06 11.84
N ARG A 171 -0.69 20.20 12.79
CA ARG A 171 0.18 19.16 13.34
C ARG A 171 0.55 18.12 12.29
N VAL A 172 -0.43 17.65 11.51
CA VAL A 172 -0.20 16.70 10.41
C VAL A 172 0.73 17.30 9.37
N ARG A 173 0.48 18.55 8.94
CA ARG A 173 1.34 19.29 8.01
C ARG A 173 2.78 19.36 8.52
N LEU A 174 2.97 19.81 9.76
CA LEU A 174 4.30 19.98 10.35
C LEU A 174 5.07 18.65 10.42
N LEU A 175 4.40 17.55 10.77
CA LEU A 175 5.01 16.22 10.81
C LEU A 175 5.35 15.71 9.40
N ALA A 176 4.49 15.94 8.41
CA ALA A 176 4.72 15.56 7.02
C ALA A 176 5.90 16.31 6.40
N TYR A 177 6.02 17.64 6.60
CA TYR A 177 7.17 18.40 6.11
C TYR A 177 8.47 18.04 6.82
N ARG A 178 8.43 17.73 8.12
CA ARG A 178 9.62 17.22 8.83
C ARG A 178 10.05 15.87 8.26
N LEU A 179 9.11 14.96 8.03
CA LEU A 179 9.40 13.67 7.42
C LEU A 179 10.00 13.84 6.02
N ARG A 180 9.45 14.77 5.22
CA ARG A 180 9.96 15.12 3.90
C ARG A 180 11.39 15.64 3.96
N SER A 181 11.70 16.52 4.91
CA SER A 181 13.04 17.06 5.09
C SER A 181 14.05 15.95 5.42
N GLU A 182 13.70 15.06 6.35
CA GLU A 182 14.58 13.94 6.71
C GLU A 182 14.77 12.95 5.54
N LEU A 183 13.72 12.71 4.75
CA LEU A 183 13.82 11.88 3.55
C LEU A 183 14.59 12.56 2.41
N ALA A 184 14.62 13.89 2.33
CA ALA A 184 15.31 14.61 1.27
C ALA A 184 16.80 14.83 1.56
N THR A 185 17.17 15.06 2.82
CA THR A 185 18.54 15.47 3.17
C THR A 185 19.18 14.61 4.26
N GLY A 186 18.44 13.69 4.87
CA GLY A 186 18.91 12.86 5.97
C GLY A 186 19.71 11.64 5.53
N SER A 187 20.03 10.78 6.51
CA SER A 187 20.87 9.59 6.37
C SER A 187 20.35 8.56 5.36
N VAL A 188 19.05 8.58 5.05
CA VAL A 188 18.38 7.66 4.14
C VAL A 188 17.99 8.30 2.80
N ALA A 189 18.42 9.53 2.52
CA ALA A 189 17.99 10.27 1.34
C ALA A 189 18.27 9.54 0.02
N ASN A 190 19.45 8.93 -0.10
CA ASN A 190 19.88 8.19 -1.29
C ASN A 190 19.23 6.80 -1.43
N THR A 191 18.34 6.41 -0.51
CA THR A 191 17.68 5.10 -0.52
C THR A 191 16.16 5.25 -0.43
N LEU A 192 15.65 5.68 0.72
CA LEU A 192 14.22 5.89 0.94
C LEU A 192 13.74 7.21 0.34
N GLY A 193 14.58 8.25 0.37
CA GLY A 193 14.23 9.56 -0.20
C GLY A 193 13.84 9.48 -1.67
N VAL A 194 14.65 8.79 -2.46
CA VAL A 194 14.43 8.61 -3.92
C VAL A 194 13.07 7.98 -4.25
N VAL A 195 12.53 7.13 -3.36
CA VAL A 195 11.31 6.34 -3.63
C VAL A 195 10.08 6.93 -2.95
N LEU A 196 10.25 7.59 -1.80
CA LEU A 196 9.14 7.97 -0.93
C LEU A 196 8.82 9.46 -0.96
N LEU A 197 9.70 10.31 -1.51
CA LEU A 197 9.43 11.75 -1.63
C LEU A 197 8.26 12.04 -2.58
N ASP A 198 8.22 11.39 -3.74
CA ASP A 198 7.12 11.58 -4.70
C ASP A 198 5.77 11.20 -4.09
N GLY A 199 5.71 10.05 -3.40
CA GLY A 199 4.49 9.62 -2.71
C GLY A 199 4.12 10.49 -1.50
N LEU A 200 5.10 11.13 -0.85
CA LEU A 200 4.85 12.09 0.23
C LEU A 200 4.33 13.43 -0.32
N ASP A 201 4.88 13.90 -1.43
CA ASP A 201 4.49 15.14 -2.09
C ASP A 201 3.09 15.02 -2.71
N GLU A 202 2.78 13.87 -3.32
CA GLU A 202 1.43 13.53 -3.78
C GLU A 202 0.43 13.51 -2.61
N ALA A 203 0.76 12.84 -1.51
CA ALA A 203 -0.11 12.80 -0.33
C ALA A 203 -0.30 14.18 0.35
N LEU A 204 0.70 15.07 0.28
CA LEU A 204 0.59 16.45 0.74
C LEU A 204 -0.36 17.27 -0.16
N ALA A 205 -0.30 17.07 -1.47
CA ALA A 205 -1.20 17.72 -2.42
C ALA A 205 -2.66 17.24 -2.26
N GLU A 206 -2.87 15.93 -2.15
CA GLU A 206 -4.19 15.32 -1.94
C GLU A 206 -4.86 15.77 -0.62
N SER A 207 -4.06 15.94 0.43
CA SER A 207 -4.55 16.40 1.74
C SER A 207 -4.84 17.91 1.81
N GLY A 208 -4.57 18.65 0.74
CA GLY A 208 -4.68 20.12 0.72
C GLY A 208 -3.66 20.81 1.64
N LEU A 209 -2.60 20.10 2.02
CA LEU A 209 -1.53 20.59 2.91
C LEU A 209 -0.27 21.02 2.16
N GLY A 210 -0.27 20.94 0.82
CA GLY A 210 0.81 21.39 -0.07
C GLY A 210 1.25 22.83 0.13
#